data_AF-A0A5P1UY44-F1
#
_entry.id   AF-A0A5P1UY44-F1
#
_cell.length_a   1.000
_cell.length_b   1.000
_cell.length_c   1.000
_cell.angle_alpha   90.00
_cell.angle_beta   90.00
_cell.angle_gamma   90.00
#
_symmetry.space_group_name_H-M   'P 1'
#
loop_
_entity.id
_entity.type
_entity.pdbx_description
1 polymer ?
#
loop_
_entity_poly.entity_id
_entity_poly.type
_entity_poly.pdbx_seq_one_letter_code
_entity_poly.pdbx_strand_id
1 'polypeptide(L)'
;MKKIIIVFGLAMLLSLQGCAAVMASNQPHKKNLTVLEVGKHRNNVISELGAPVTSETINGERKEIYTFQQGYSKAARISRTLWHTTADIATIGLWEIIGSPTEIYFNGQKLSYEVVFDAQDKVKSSQLIHTNTEDQAELKQ
;
A
#
# COMPACT_ATOMS: atom_id res chain seq x y z
N MET A 1 38.90 20.87 18.53
CA MET A 1 38.18 21.09 17.25
C MET A 1 38.00 19.81 16.44
N LYS A 2 39.06 19.09 16.01
CA LYS A 2 38.93 17.82 15.25
C LYS A 2 38.02 16.74 15.89
N LYS A 3 38.14 16.52 17.21
CA LYS A 3 37.30 15.53 17.94
C LYS A 3 35.81 15.89 17.93
N ILE A 4 35.49 17.19 17.98
CA ILE A 4 34.11 17.69 17.94
C ILE A 4 33.52 17.51 16.53
N ILE A 5 34.31 17.79 15.48
CA ILE A 5 33.88 17.58 14.08
C ILE A 5 33.61 16.09 13.80
N ILE A 6 34.45 15.18 14.33
CA ILE A 6 34.26 13.74 14.16
C ILE A 6 32.98 13.27 14.88
N VAL A 7 32.76 13.70 16.12
CA VAL A 7 31.55 13.34 16.88
C VAL A 7 30.29 13.90 16.20
N PHE A 8 30.34 15.13 15.70
CA PHE A 8 29.21 15.75 15.01
C PHE A 8 28.92 15.09 13.65
N GLY A 9 29.95 14.75 12.88
CA GLY A 9 29.82 14.01 11.63
C GLY A 9 29.26 12.61 11.84
N LEU A 10 29.73 11.89 12.86
CA LEU A 10 29.22 10.56 13.21
C LEU A 10 27.76 10.60 13.70
N ALA A 11 27.40 11.60 14.52
CA ALA A 11 26.03 11.79 14.97
C ALA A 11 25.07 12.10 13.81
N MET A 12 25.52 12.89 12.83
CA MET A 12 24.74 13.20 11.63
C MET A 12 24.55 11.97 10.73
N LEU A 13 25.60 11.15 10.54
CA LEU A 13 25.51 9.89 9.79
C LEU A 13 24.53 8.89 10.42
N LEU A 14 24.50 8.78 11.75
CA LEU A 14 23.58 7.89 12.46
C LEU A 14 22.11 8.36 12.38
N SER A 15 21.86 9.66 12.15
CA SER A 15 20.50 10.21 12.05
C SER A 15 19.81 9.97 10.71
N LEU A 16 20.54 9.50 9.69
CA LEU A 16 20.04 9.26 8.33
C LEU A 16 19.71 7.79 8.05
N GLN A 17 19.81 6.92 9.06
CA GLN A 17 19.64 5.48 8.94
C GLN A 17 18.16 5.06 9.12
N GLY A 18 17.76 4.00 8.42
CA GLY A 18 16.49 3.30 8.61
C GLY A 18 15.27 3.91 7.90
N CYS A 19 15.44 4.90 7.03
CA CYS A 19 14.33 5.50 6.26
C CYS A 19 13.58 4.44 5.43
N ALA A 20 14.28 3.57 4.71
CA ALA A 20 13.68 2.49 3.93
C ALA A 20 12.92 1.50 4.82
N ALA A 21 13.44 1.18 6.01
CA ALA A 21 12.76 0.30 6.95
C ALA A 21 11.44 0.90 7.45
N VAL A 22 11.44 2.19 7.80
CA VAL A 22 10.24 2.91 8.23
C VAL A 22 9.21 3.00 7.09
N MET A 23 9.65 3.30 5.87
CA MET A 23 8.77 3.34 4.71
C MET A 23 8.15 1.97 4.42
N ALA A 24 8.96 0.90 4.39
CA ALA A 24 8.49 -0.48 4.23
C ALA A 24 7.48 -0.88 5.31
N SER A 25 7.73 -0.47 6.55
CA SER A 25 6.82 -0.69 7.66
C SER A 25 5.52 0.08 7.47
N ASN A 26 5.53 1.31 6.96
CA ASN A 26 4.35 2.15 6.79
C ASN A 26 3.59 1.94 5.47
N GLN A 27 4.03 1.01 4.62
CA GLN A 27 3.34 0.68 3.38
C GLN A 27 1.85 0.35 3.60
N PRO A 28 0.98 0.64 2.61
CA PRO A 28 -0.43 0.32 2.69
C PRO A 28 -0.67 -1.15 3.06
N HIS A 29 -1.71 -1.39 3.83
CA HIS A 29 -2.12 -2.74 4.22
C HIS A 29 -2.86 -3.43 3.07
N LYS A 30 -2.62 -4.73 2.90
CA LYS A 30 -3.43 -5.57 2.00
C LYS A 30 -4.87 -5.59 2.50
N LYS A 31 -5.80 -5.15 1.64
CA LYS A 31 -7.24 -5.15 1.90
C LYS A 31 -7.83 -6.55 1.74
N ASN A 32 -8.84 -6.85 2.55
CA ASN A 32 -9.59 -8.09 2.50
C ASN A 32 -10.65 -8.04 1.40
N LEU A 33 -10.37 -8.66 0.25
CA LEU A 33 -11.30 -8.67 -0.89
C LEU A 33 -12.50 -9.62 -0.72
N THR A 34 -12.52 -10.47 0.33
CA THR A 34 -13.67 -11.35 0.60
C THR A 34 -14.94 -10.58 0.97
N VAL A 35 -14.83 -9.28 1.29
CA VAL A 35 -15.98 -8.38 1.46
C VAL A 35 -16.77 -8.17 0.16
N LEU A 36 -16.13 -8.42 -0.99
CA LEU A 36 -16.73 -8.29 -2.33
C LEU A 36 -17.41 -9.58 -2.82
N GLU A 37 -17.41 -10.64 -2.00
CA GLU A 37 -18.12 -11.88 -2.31
C GLU A 37 -19.65 -11.67 -2.27
N VAL A 38 -20.36 -12.45 -3.08
CA VAL A 38 -21.83 -12.39 -3.16
C VAL A 38 -22.46 -12.63 -1.78
N GLY A 39 -23.46 -11.83 -1.45
CA GLY A 39 -24.23 -11.91 -0.20
C GLY A 39 -23.63 -11.14 0.98
N LYS A 40 -22.41 -10.59 0.87
CA LYS A 40 -21.82 -9.73 1.91
C LYS A 40 -22.55 -8.39 1.98
N HIS A 41 -22.69 -7.83 3.17
CA HIS A 41 -23.36 -6.56 3.37
C HIS A 41 -22.48 -5.38 2.95
N ARG A 42 -23.08 -4.33 2.37
CA ARG A 42 -22.41 -3.08 1.93
C ARG A 42 -21.55 -2.45 3.01
N ASN A 43 -22.01 -2.44 4.26
CA ASN A 43 -21.24 -1.93 5.39
C ASN A 43 -19.86 -2.62 5.56
N ASN A 44 -19.74 -3.90 5.21
CA ASN A 44 -18.45 -4.61 5.26
C ASN A 44 -17.53 -4.17 4.12
N VAL A 45 -18.10 -3.86 2.95
CA VAL A 45 -17.36 -3.32 1.81
C VAL A 45 -16.81 -1.94 2.17
N ILE A 46 -17.64 -1.07 2.75
CA ILE A 46 -17.24 0.30 3.11
C ILE A 46 -16.24 0.32 4.26
N SER A 47 -16.41 -0.53 5.26
CA SER A 47 -15.48 -0.58 6.39
C SER A 47 -14.08 -1.02 5.96
N GLU A 48 -13.98 -1.89 4.96
CA GLU A 48 -12.71 -2.41 4.45
C GLU A 48 -12.09 -1.51 3.36
N LEU A 49 -12.89 -1.09 2.37
CA LEU A 49 -12.43 -0.41 1.16
C LEU A 49 -12.58 1.11 1.22
N GLY A 50 -13.34 1.65 2.17
CA GLY A 50 -13.66 3.07 2.28
C GLY A 50 -14.93 3.45 1.53
N ALA A 51 -15.20 4.76 1.43
CA ALA A 51 -16.37 5.25 0.70
C ALA A 51 -16.20 5.03 -0.82
N PRO A 52 -17.30 4.74 -1.56
CA PRO A 52 -17.24 4.61 -3.00
C PRO A 52 -16.93 5.96 -3.67
N VAL A 53 -16.24 5.91 -4.81
CA VAL A 53 -15.94 7.07 -5.67
C VAL A 53 -17.20 7.56 -6.38
N THR A 54 -18.05 6.63 -6.81
CA THR A 54 -19.39 6.93 -7.33
C THR A 54 -20.39 5.90 -6.83
N SER A 55 -21.64 6.33 -6.68
CA SER A 55 -22.77 5.51 -6.27
C SER A 55 -24.01 5.93 -7.05
N GLU A 56 -24.53 5.02 -7.87
CA GLU A 56 -25.74 5.20 -8.65
C GLU A 56 -26.77 4.13 -8.28
N THR A 57 -28.06 4.45 -8.38
CA THR A 57 -29.14 3.47 -8.17
C THR A 57 -29.94 3.35 -9.46
N ILE A 58 -29.93 2.16 -10.05
CA ILE A 58 -30.57 1.88 -11.33
C ILE A 58 -31.47 0.66 -11.13
N ASN A 59 -32.76 0.78 -11.45
CA ASN A 59 -33.73 -0.32 -11.35
C ASN A 59 -33.80 -1.00 -9.96
N GLY A 60 -33.59 -0.23 -8.88
CA GLY A 60 -33.60 -0.75 -7.50
C GLY A 60 -32.30 -1.44 -7.07
N GLU A 61 -31.30 -1.51 -7.96
CA GLU A 61 -29.96 -2.00 -7.66
C GLU A 61 -28.99 -0.83 -7.52
N ARG A 62 -28.09 -0.92 -6.54
CA ARG A 62 -27.10 0.13 -6.29
C ARG A 62 -25.78 -0.28 -6.91
N LYS A 63 -25.29 0.49 -7.87
CA LYS A 63 -24.00 0.30 -8.53
C LYS A 63 -23.01 1.29 -7.94
N GLU A 64 -21.92 0.79 -7.36
CA GLU A 64 -20.89 1.62 -6.75
C GLU A 64 -19.51 1.26 -7.27
N ILE A 65 -18.64 2.26 -7.43
CA ILE A 65 -17.24 2.05 -7.79
C ILE A 65 -16.37 2.33 -6.58
N TYR A 66 -15.57 1.34 -6.20
CA TYR A 66 -14.59 1.43 -5.12
C TYR A 66 -13.18 1.43 -5.69
N THR A 67 -12.44 2.51 -5.44
CA THR A 67 -11.03 2.62 -5.82
C THR A 67 -10.19 2.73 -4.56
N PHE A 68 -9.23 1.81 -4.40
CA PHE A 68 -8.39 1.75 -3.21
C PHE A 68 -6.99 1.24 -3.54
N GLN A 69 -6.05 1.51 -2.64
CA GLN A 69 -4.69 0.99 -2.73
C GLN A 69 -4.64 -0.42 -2.13
N GLN A 70 -4.38 -1.42 -2.96
CA GLN A 70 -4.15 -2.78 -2.54
C GLN A 70 -2.71 -2.95 -2.08
N GLY A 71 -2.53 -2.89 -0.77
CA GLY A 71 -1.22 -2.92 -0.13
C GLY A 71 -0.63 -4.31 0.09
N TYR A 72 0.35 -4.37 0.98
CA TYR A 72 1.13 -5.58 1.27
C TYR A 72 0.61 -6.31 2.51
N SER A 73 0.81 -7.62 2.53
CA SER A 73 0.51 -8.43 3.71
C SER A 73 1.38 -8.02 4.89
N LYS A 74 0.90 -8.26 6.11
CA LYS A 74 1.68 -8.02 7.34
C LYS A 74 3.05 -8.71 7.29
N ALA A 75 3.08 -9.97 6.84
CA ALA A 75 4.31 -10.74 6.70
C ALA A 75 5.29 -10.10 5.70
N ALA A 76 4.81 -9.64 4.54
CA ALA A 76 5.65 -9.00 3.54
C ALA A 76 6.24 -7.66 4.03
N ARG A 77 5.47 -6.87 4.78
CA ARG A 77 5.99 -5.62 5.37
C ARG A 77 7.03 -5.88 6.44
N ILE A 78 6.78 -6.85 7.32
CA ILE A 78 7.74 -7.23 8.36
C ILE A 78 9.03 -7.74 7.73
N SER A 79 8.96 -8.63 6.74
CA SER A 79 10.17 -9.16 6.10
C SER A 79 10.99 -8.07 5.41
N ARG A 80 10.34 -7.14 4.70
CA ARG A 80 11.00 -5.99 4.06
C ARG A 80 11.61 -5.02 5.08
N THR A 81 10.90 -4.73 6.16
CA THR A 81 11.40 -3.89 7.25
C THR A 81 12.68 -4.48 7.84
N LEU A 82 12.68 -5.79 8.13
CA LEU A 82 13.84 -6.49 8.66
C LEU A 82 15.00 -6.51 7.65
N TRP A 83 14.70 -6.72 6.37
CA TRP A 83 15.71 -6.70 5.31
C TRP A 83 16.39 -5.34 5.19
N HIS A 84 15.63 -4.26 5.07
CA HIS A 84 16.18 -2.91 4.99
C HIS A 84 16.97 -2.55 6.25
N THR A 85 16.46 -2.88 7.44
CA THR A 85 17.19 -2.63 8.70
C THR A 85 18.53 -3.36 8.72
N THR A 86 18.54 -4.63 8.30
CA THR A 86 19.76 -5.45 8.28
C THR A 86 20.77 -4.93 7.25
N ALA A 87 20.30 -4.60 6.06
CA ALA A 87 21.15 -4.06 4.99
C ALA A 87 21.72 -2.69 5.36
N ASP A 88 20.94 -1.86 6.03
CA ASP A 88 21.38 -0.54 6.47
C ASP A 88 22.49 -0.61 7.53
N ILE A 89 22.36 -1.50 8.51
CA ILE A 89 23.43 -1.79 9.49
C ILE A 89 24.67 -2.37 8.80
N ALA A 90 24.49 -3.37 7.93
CA ALA A 90 25.59 -4.04 7.25
C ALA A 90 26.40 -3.11 6.33
N THR A 91 25.76 -2.05 5.83
CA THR A 91 26.38 -1.06 4.92
C THR A 91 26.68 0.27 5.60
N ILE A 92 26.49 0.37 6.93
CA ILE A 92 26.71 1.58 7.73
C ILE A 92 25.94 2.78 7.14
N GLY A 93 24.68 2.59 6.75
CA GLY A 93 23.83 3.67 6.22
C GLY A 93 23.84 3.83 4.69
N LEU A 94 24.76 3.18 3.97
CA LEU A 94 24.87 3.38 2.52
C LEU A 94 23.71 2.74 1.74
N TRP A 95 23.03 1.76 2.34
CA TRP A 95 21.87 1.10 1.75
C TRP A 95 20.74 2.07 1.43
N GLU A 96 20.57 3.14 2.21
CA GLU A 96 19.49 4.11 2.03
C GLU A 96 19.53 4.82 0.66
N ILE A 97 20.69 4.90 -0.01
CA ILE A 97 20.82 5.45 -1.37
C ILE A 97 19.95 4.68 -2.37
N ILE A 98 19.76 3.37 -2.15
CA ILE A 98 19.00 2.48 -3.03
C ILE A 98 17.68 2.09 -2.38
N GLY A 99 17.70 1.76 -1.09
CA GLY A 99 16.54 1.27 -0.34
C GLY A 99 15.43 2.30 -0.25
N SER A 100 15.74 3.56 0.06
CA SER A 100 14.72 4.60 0.22
C SER A 100 13.97 4.89 -1.09
N PRO A 101 14.64 5.15 -2.23
CA PRO A 101 13.96 5.31 -3.52
C PRO A 101 13.12 4.10 -3.93
N THR A 102 13.61 2.89 -3.64
CA THR A 102 12.90 1.64 -3.92
C THR A 102 11.55 1.59 -3.17
N GLU A 103 11.54 1.98 -1.89
CA GLU A 103 10.33 1.97 -1.08
C GLU A 103 9.36 3.10 -1.41
N ILE A 104 9.82 4.24 -1.97
CA ILE A 104 8.92 5.29 -2.49
C ILE A 104 8.10 4.76 -3.67
N TYR A 105 8.72 3.97 -4.54
CA TYR A 105 8.06 3.43 -5.72
C TYR A 105 7.08 2.29 -5.37
N PHE A 106 7.42 1.50 -4.36
CA PHE A 106 6.50 0.51 -3.84
C PHE A 106 5.40 1.19 -3.04
N ASN A 107 4.17 1.17 -3.52
CA ASN A 107 3.02 1.68 -2.78
C ASN A 107 1.81 0.73 -2.88
N GLY A 108 2.04 -0.54 -3.25
CA GLY A 108 0.97 -1.48 -3.62
C GLY A 108 0.37 -1.17 -5.00
N GLN A 109 -0.80 -1.73 -5.27
CA GLN A 109 -1.49 -1.57 -6.56
C GLN A 109 -2.82 -0.83 -6.41
N LYS A 110 -3.06 0.18 -7.23
CA LYS A 110 -4.37 0.86 -7.25
C LYS A 110 -5.38 0.00 -8.02
N LEU A 111 -6.41 -0.47 -7.32
CA LEU A 111 -7.49 -1.29 -7.89
C LEU A 111 -8.79 -0.52 -7.91
N SER A 112 -9.62 -0.73 -8.92
CA SER A 112 -11.00 -0.23 -8.98
C SER A 112 -11.96 -1.37 -9.24
N TYR A 113 -12.92 -1.55 -8.32
CA TYR A 113 -13.99 -2.52 -8.43
C TYR A 113 -15.32 -1.82 -8.65
N GLU A 114 -16.10 -2.33 -9.59
CA GLU A 114 -17.53 -2.04 -9.66
C GLU A 114 -18.28 -3.12 -8.87
N VAL A 115 -19.12 -2.67 -7.94
CA VAL A 115 -19.90 -3.53 -7.05
C VAL A 115 -21.37 -3.19 -7.20
N VAL A 116 -22.18 -4.21 -7.46
CA VAL A 116 -23.64 -4.08 -7.55
C VAL A 116 -24.23 -4.65 -6.28
N PHE A 117 -25.08 -3.88 -5.61
CA PHE A 117 -25.84 -4.29 -4.44
C PHE A 117 -27.32 -4.48 -4.78
N ASP A 118 -27.93 -5.47 -4.14
CA ASP A 118 -29.36 -5.69 -4.18
C ASP A 118 -30.14 -4.71 -3.26
N ALA A 119 -31.46 -4.83 -3.25
CA ALA A 119 -32.34 -4.01 -2.44
C ALA A 119 -32.16 -4.19 -0.91
N GLN A 120 -31.42 -5.22 -0.47
CA GLN A 120 -31.09 -5.50 0.92
C GLN A 120 -29.64 -5.07 1.25
N ASP A 121 -29.02 -4.24 0.40
CA ASP A 121 -27.63 -3.77 0.53
C ASP A 121 -26.62 -4.93 0.61
N LYS A 122 -26.90 -6.06 -0.06
CA LYS A 122 -25.95 -7.17 -0.19
C LYS A 122 -25.32 -7.18 -1.57
N VAL A 123 -24.05 -7.57 -1.62
CA VAL A 123 -23.31 -7.72 -2.88
C VAL A 123 -24.00 -8.75 -3.75
N LYS A 124 -24.46 -8.31 -4.91
CA LYS A 124 -25.03 -9.15 -5.97
C LYS A 124 -23.93 -9.58 -6.95
N SER A 125 -23.04 -8.67 -7.31
CA SER A 125 -21.86 -8.95 -8.13
C SER A 125 -20.74 -7.94 -7.87
N SER A 126 -19.51 -8.34 -8.16
CA SER A 126 -18.35 -7.46 -8.14
C SER A 126 -17.42 -7.79 -9.31
N GLN A 127 -16.87 -6.77 -9.95
CA GLN A 127 -15.95 -6.92 -11.08
C GLN A 127 -14.82 -5.91 -11.00
N LEU A 128 -13.60 -6.36 -11.30
CA LEU A 128 -12.44 -5.49 -11.43
C LEU A 128 -12.54 -4.74 -12.76
N ILE A 129 -12.58 -3.40 -12.71
CA ILE A 129 -12.75 -2.55 -13.89
C ILE A 129 -11.46 -1.83 -14.30
N HIS A 130 -10.52 -1.64 -13.38
CA HIS A 130 -9.23 -1.02 -13.67
C HIS A 130 -8.16 -1.43 -12.68
N THR A 131 -6.95 -1.67 -13.20
CA THR A 131 -5.72 -1.79 -12.43
C THR A 131 -4.69 -0.88 -13.08
N ASN A 132 -4.02 -0.02 -12.31
CA ASN A 132 -2.95 0.84 -12.82
C ASN A 132 -1.63 0.05 -12.98
N THR A 133 -1.64 -1.03 -13.76
CA THR A 133 -0.45 -1.87 -14.02
C THR A 133 0.50 -1.21 -15.03
N GLU A 134 0.05 -0.17 -15.75
CA GLU A 134 0.80 0.44 -16.87
C GLU A 134 2.08 1.17 -16.40
N ASP A 135 2.09 1.79 -15.22
CA ASP A 135 3.31 2.45 -14.67
C ASP A 135 4.43 1.48 -14.25
N GLN A 136 4.15 0.17 -14.20
CA GLN A 136 5.11 -0.87 -13.74
C GLN A 136 5.82 -1.59 -14.89
N ALA A 137 5.38 -1.38 -16.15
CA ALA A 137 5.91 -2.06 -17.33
C ALA A 137 6.95 -1.23 -18.11
N GLU A 138 6.89 0.10 -18.05
CA GLU A 138 7.82 0.98 -18.80
C GLU A 138 9.23 1.09 -18.22
N LEU A 139 9.50 0.58 -17.01
CA LEU A 139 10.80 0.73 -16.33
C LEU A 139 11.54 -0.60 -16.11
N LYS A 140 11.15 -1.66 -16.84
CA LYS A 140 11.95 -2.89 -16.96
C LYS A 140 12.90 -2.90 -18.18
N GLN A 141 13.08 -1.76 -18.83
CA GLN A 141 14.10 -1.54 -19.88
C GLN A 141 15.23 -0.67 -19.34
#